data_AF-A0A2T0SQ02-F1
#
_entry.id   AF-A0A2T0SQ02-F1
#
_cell.length_a   1.000
_cell.length_b   1.000
_cell.length_c   1.000
_cell.angle_alpha   90.00
_cell.angle_beta   90.00
_cell.angle_gamma   90.00
#
_symmetry.space_group_name_H-M   'P 1'
#
loop_
_entity.id
_entity.type
_entity.pdbx_description
1 polymer ?
#
loop_
_entity_poly.entity_id
_entity_poly.type
_entity_poly.pdbx_seq_one_letter_code
_entity_poly.pdbx_strand_id
1 'polypeptide(L)'
;MSPELSQAALALGLEFVADISYNPRTNQYRIDLVEPYRSELPKTQNFLTVDVQEFTVDKLLTLFEQKVVAVYGDKYEAAKQVLVRAKESVHTAPDPSETPFDK
;
A
#
# COMPACT_ATOMS: atom_id res chain seq x y z
N MET A 1 -6.11 29.57 22.98
CA MET A 1 -6.09 28.12 23.19
C MET A 1 -6.85 27.49 22.05
N SER A 2 -6.14 26.89 21.09
CA SER A 2 -6.80 26.16 20.00
C SER A 2 -7.50 24.94 20.61
N PRO A 3 -8.74 24.61 20.22
CA PRO A 3 -9.42 23.43 20.71
C PRO A 3 -8.55 22.21 20.38
N GLU A 4 -8.19 21.42 21.40
CA GLU A 4 -7.52 20.14 21.18
C GLU A 4 -8.45 19.30 20.32
N LEU A 5 -8.07 19.08 19.06
CA LEU A 5 -8.75 18.15 18.17
C LEU A 5 -8.82 16.80 18.87
N SER A 6 -10.02 16.21 18.95
CA SER A 6 -10.15 14.86 19.48
C SER A 6 -9.24 13.91 18.70
N GLN A 7 -8.76 12.84 19.33
CA GLN A 7 -7.93 11.86 18.62
C GLN A 7 -8.64 11.34 17.35
N ALA A 8 -9.97 11.20 17.37
CA ALA A 8 -10.77 10.88 16.19
C ALA A 8 -10.69 11.96 15.08
N ALA A 9 -10.65 13.24 15.44
CA ALA A 9 -10.47 14.34 14.49
C ALA A 9 -9.03 14.42 13.95
N LEU A 10 -8.02 14.07 14.76
CA LEU A 10 -6.64 13.90 14.28
C LEU A 10 -6.50 12.71 13.33
N ALA A 11 -7.23 11.61 13.58
CA ALA A 11 -7.26 10.46 12.68
C ALA A 11 -7.95 10.76 11.34
N LEU A 12 -9.03 11.55 11.36
CA LEU A 12 -9.64 12.10 10.15
C LEU A 12 -8.71 13.08 9.42
N GLY A 13 -7.82 13.75 10.15
CA GLY A 13 -6.78 14.63 9.60
C GLY A 13 -5.52 13.91 9.12
N LEU A 14 -5.46 12.57 9.22
CA LEU A 14 -4.39 11.80 8.59
C LEU A 14 -4.60 11.85 7.08
N GLU A 15 -3.63 12.43 6.38
CA GLU A 15 -3.69 12.79 4.96
C GLU A 15 -4.02 11.63 3.99
N PHE A 16 -4.11 10.38 4.47
CA PHE A 16 -4.50 9.21 3.68
C PHE A 16 -6.03 8.94 3.61
N VAL A 17 -6.86 9.65 4.38
CA VAL A 17 -8.33 9.44 4.44
C VAL A 17 -9.08 10.43 3.56
N ALA A 18 -9.96 9.92 2.68
CA ALA A 18 -10.75 10.74 1.76
C ALA A 18 -12.19 10.96 2.27
N ASP A 19 -12.79 9.89 2.81
CA ASP A 19 -14.19 9.86 3.22
C ASP A 19 -14.42 8.74 4.26
N ILE A 20 -15.40 8.94 5.14
CA ILE A 20 -15.86 7.95 6.11
C ILE A 20 -17.37 7.76 5.97
N SER A 21 -17.78 6.53 5.70
CA SER A 21 -19.18 6.12 5.62
C SER A 21 -19.52 5.07 6.66
N TYR A 22 -20.68 5.19 7.30
CA TYR A 22 -21.18 4.22 8.27
C TYR A 22 -22.13 3.21 7.61
N ASN A 23 -21.89 1.92 7.86
CA ASN A 23 -22.80 0.85 7.48
C ASN A 23 -23.59 0.34 8.72
N PRO A 24 -24.89 0.68 8.83
CA PRO A 24 -25.70 0.28 9.98
C PRO A 24 -26.03 -1.22 10.00
N ARG A 25 -25.95 -1.94 8.87
CA ARG A 25 -26.23 -3.38 8.82
C ARG A 25 -25.11 -4.20 9.45
N THR A 26 -23.86 -3.78 9.25
CA THR A 26 -22.67 -4.48 9.77
C THR A 26 -22.06 -3.79 10.98
N ASN A 27 -22.60 -2.64 11.39
CA ASN A 27 -22.09 -1.80 12.47
C ASN A 27 -20.60 -1.43 12.31
N GLN A 28 -20.24 -1.03 11.09
CA GLN A 28 -18.85 -0.73 10.70
C GLN A 28 -18.74 0.63 10.02
N TYR A 29 -17.61 1.30 10.22
CA TYR A 29 -17.16 2.39 9.38
C TYR A 29 -16.35 1.84 8.21
N ARG A 30 -16.62 2.36 7.01
CA ARG A 30 -15.79 2.22 5.81
C ARG A 30 -15.08 3.55 5.59
N ILE A 31 -13.78 3.47 5.36
CA ILE A 31 -12.88 4.61 5.27
C ILE A 31 -12.18 4.51 3.93
N ASP A 32 -12.53 5.38 2.99
CA ASP A 32 -11.94 5.37 1.66
C ASP A 32 -10.58 6.06 1.67
N LEU A 33 -9.59 5.46 1.00
CA LEU A 33 -8.24 6.00 0.91
C LEU A 33 -8.17 7.10 -0.18
N VAL A 34 -7.35 8.14 0.04
CA VAL A 34 -7.02 9.12 -1.01
C VAL A 34 -5.92 8.60 -1.96
N GLU A 35 -5.68 9.35 -3.03
CA GLU A 35 -4.49 9.19 -3.85
C GLU A 35 -3.21 9.51 -3.05
N PRO A 36 -2.08 8.82 -3.32
CA PRO A 36 -1.88 7.79 -4.35
C PRO A 36 -2.25 6.36 -3.91
N TYR A 37 -2.66 6.18 -2.64
CA TYR A 37 -2.94 4.86 -2.08
C TYR A 37 -4.10 4.17 -2.80
N ARG A 38 -5.10 4.96 -3.22
CA ARG A 38 -6.29 4.47 -3.91
C ARG A 38 -6.00 3.85 -5.28
N SER A 39 -5.16 4.46 -6.12
CA SER A 39 -4.84 3.96 -7.45
C SER A 39 -3.93 2.73 -7.43
N GLU A 40 -3.08 2.64 -6.42
CA GLU A 40 -2.03 1.62 -6.32
C GLU A 40 -2.51 0.32 -5.67
N LEU A 41 -3.62 0.37 -4.94
CA LEU A 41 -4.23 -0.80 -4.30
C LEU A 41 -5.35 -1.39 -5.16
N PRO A 42 -5.58 -2.72 -5.08
CA PRO A 42 -6.75 -3.34 -5.69
C PRO A 42 -8.05 -2.65 -5.25
N LYS A 43 -9.06 -2.55 -6.13
CA LYS A 43 -10.36 -1.94 -5.81
C LYS A 43 -11.06 -2.55 -4.60
N THR A 44 -10.74 -3.79 -4.24
CA THR A 44 -11.28 -4.49 -3.07
C THR A 44 -10.55 -4.14 -1.77
N GLN A 45 -9.47 -3.37 -1.85
CA GLN A 45 -8.57 -3.04 -0.73
C GLN A 45 -8.27 -1.54 -0.63
N ASN A 46 -8.85 -0.70 -1.48
CA ASN A 46 -8.66 0.76 -1.46
C ASN A 46 -9.49 1.49 -0.39
N PHE A 47 -9.96 0.74 0.61
CA PHE A 47 -10.69 1.23 1.76
C PHE A 47 -10.33 0.39 2.99
N LEU A 48 -10.47 0.98 4.17
CA LEU A 48 -10.36 0.30 5.46
C LEU A 48 -11.77 0.12 6.04
N THR A 49 -11.97 -0.99 6.75
CA THR A 49 -13.21 -1.24 7.49
C THR A 49 -12.88 -1.44 8.95
N VAL A 50 -13.61 -0.77 9.83
CA VAL A 50 -13.42 -0.85 11.28
C VAL A 50 -14.76 -0.91 11.98
N ASP A 51 -14.90 -1.80 12.96
CA ASP A 51 -16.11 -1.89 13.78
C ASP A 51 -16.27 -0.62 14.62
N VAL A 52 -17.50 -0.12 14.76
CA VAL A 52 -17.76 1.13 15.50
C VAL A 52 -17.23 1.06 16.93
N GLN A 53 -17.34 -0.10 17.56
CA GLN A 53 -16.89 -0.34 18.94
C GLN A 53 -15.35 -0.33 19.07
N GLU A 54 -14.64 -0.60 17.99
CA GLU A 54 -13.17 -0.60 17.93
C GLU A 54 -12.62 0.66 17.24
N PHE A 55 -13.46 1.67 17.01
CA PHE A 55 -13.04 2.88 16.31
C PHE A 55 -12.08 3.69 17.18
N THR A 56 -10.79 3.45 16.99
CA THR A 56 -9.70 4.20 17.58
C THR A 56 -8.67 4.58 16.52
N VAL A 57 -7.88 5.61 16.80
CA VAL A 57 -6.79 6.04 15.92
C VAL A 57 -5.78 4.92 15.71
N ASP A 58 -5.42 4.22 16.79
CA ASP A 58 -4.44 3.13 16.75
C ASP A 58 -4.93 1.98 15.88
N LYS A 59 -6.24 1.66 15.95
CA LYS A 59 -6.84 0.64 15.09
C LYS A 59 -6.82 1.06 13.63
N LEU A 60 -7.10 2.33 13.34
CA LEU A 60 -7.03 2.88 11.98
C LEU A 60 -5.60 2.80 11.42
N LEU A 61 -4.60 3.21 12.19
CA LEU A 61 -3.19 3.14 11.82
C LEU A 61 -2.73 1.71 11.60
N THR A 62 -3.11 0.78 12.48
CA THR A 62 -2.80 -0.64 12.35
C THR A 62 -3.38 -1.22 11.06
N LEU A 63 -4.64 -0.90 10.76
CA LEU A 63 -5.28 -1.34 9.52
C LEU A 63 -4.60 -0.74 8.28
N PHE A 64 -4.21 0.54 8.35
CA PHE A 64 -3.48 1.20 7.28
C PHE A 64 -2.11 0.53 7.04
N GLU A 65 -1.35 0.23 8.09
CA GLU A 65 -0.06 -0.46 7.99
C GLU A 65 -0.23 -1.85 7.35
N GLN A 66 -1.21 -2.63 7.80
CA GLN A 66 -1.46 -3.98 7.29
C GLN A 66 -1.95 -4.00 5.84
N LYS A 67 -2.75 -3.02 5.42
CA LYS A 67 -3.39 -3.02 4.09
C LYS A 67 -2.64 -2.23 3.05
N VAL A 68 -1.97 -1.15 3.46
CA VAL A 68 -1.29 -0.24 2.55
C VAL A 68 0.21 -0.49 2.61
N VAL A 69 0.83 -0.31 3.77
CA VAL A 69 2.31 -0.39 3.89
C VAL A 69 2.83 -1.77 3.50
N ALA A 70 2.18 -2.85 3.95
CA ALA A 70 2.56 -4.21 3.58
C ALA A 70 2.57 -4.44 2.05
N VAL A 71 1.56 -3.96 1.33
CA VAL A 71 1.47 -4.10 -0.13
C VAL A 71 2.61 -3.37 -0.84
N TYR A 72 2.97 -2.18 -0.37
CA TYR A 72 4.12 -1.45 -0.91
C TYR A 72 5.45 -2.13 -0.58
N GLY A 73 5.57 -2.77 0.59
CA GLY A 73 6.70 -3.63 0.93
C GLY A 73 6.86 -4.81 -0.04
N ASP A 74 5.77 -5.50 -0.35
CA ASP A 74 5.77 -6.61 -1.31
C ASP A 74 6.16 -6.14 -2.73
N LYS A 75 5.63 -4.99 -3.17
CA LYS A 75 6.01 -4.38 -4.45
C LYS A 75 7.50 -4.03 -4.52
N TYR A 76 8.05 -3.51 -3.43
CA TYR A 76 9.48 -3.19 -3.33
C TYR A 76 10.35 -4.44 -3.45
N GLU A 77 10.02 -5.51 -2.72
CA GLU A 77 10.78 -6.76 -2.79
C GLU A 77 10.66 -7.43 -4.17
N ALA A 78 9.49 -7.38 -4.80
CA ALA A 78 9.31 -7.84 -6.18
C ALA A 78 10.19 -7.05 -7.17
N ALA A 79 10.24 -5.72 -7.06
CA ALA A 79 11.08 -4.87 -7.91
C ALA A 79 12.58 -5.17 -7.72
N LYS A 80 13.00 -5.41 -6.47
CA LYS A 80 14.38 -5.80 -6.13
C LYS A 80 14.77 -7.12 -6.79
N GLN A 81 13.89 -8.13 -6.80
CA GLN A 81 14.14 -9.40 -7.47
C GLN A 81 14.28 -9.24 -8.99
N VAL A 82 13.46 -8.39 -9.62
CA VAL A 82 13.57 -8.09 -11.06
C VAL A 82 14.91 -7.43 -11.37
N LEU A 83 15.36 -6.48 -10.55
CA LEU A 83 16.66 -5.83 -10.72
C LEU A 83 17.83 -6.82 -10.63
N VAL A 84 17.76 -7.77 -9.69
CA VAL A 84 18.78 -8.83 -9.56
C VAL A 84 18.85 -9.68 -10.83
N ARG A 85 17.70 -10.16 -11.32
CA ARG A 85 17.62 -10.95 -12.58
C ARG A 85 18.13 -10.17 -13.79
N ALA A 86 17.82 -8.88 -13.88
CA ALA A 86 18.31 -8.02 -14.96
C ALA A 86 19.85 -7.90 -14.92
N LYS A 87 20.46 -7.82 -13.73
CA LYS A 87 21.92 -7.79 -13.58
C LYS A 87 22.57 -9.12 -13.95
N GLU A 88 21.97 -10.24 -13.55
CA GLU A 88 22.48 -11.58 -13.87
C GLU A 88 22.42 -11.89 -15.38
N SER A 89 21.32 -11.52 -16.05
CA SER A 89 21.16 -11.69 -17.50
C SER A 89 22.15 -10.85 -18.33
N VAL A 90 22.52 -9.66 -17.86
CA VAL A 90 23.60 -8.86 -18.47
C VAL A 90 24.97 -9.53 -18.30
N HIS A 91 25.19 -10.27 -17.22
CA HIS A 91 26.43 -11.04 -16.99
C HIS A 91 26.49 -12.39 -17.73
N THR A 92 25.37 -12.91 -18.22
CA THR A 92 25.30 -14.19 -18.97
C THR A 92 25.17 -14.02 -20.48
N ALA A 93 25.16 -12.79 -20.99
CA ALA A 93 25.22 -12.56 -22.43
C ALA A 93 26.57 -13.12 -22.97
N PRO A 94 26.55 -14.12 -23.87
CA PRO A 94 27.78 -14.64 -24.45
C PRO A 94 28.46 -13.53 -25.27
N ASP A 95 29.79 -13.47 -25.18
CA ASP A 95 30.59 -12.58 -26.01
C ASP A 95 30.33 -12.92 -27.49
N PRO A 96 29.83 -11.99 -28.32
CA PRO A 96 29.55 -12.26 -29.73
C PRO A 96 30.82 -12.51 -30.58
N SER A 97 32.01 -12.55 -29.97
CA SER A 97 33.28 -12.85 -30.64
C SER A 97 33.62 -14.34 -30.77
N GLU A 98 32.83 -15.27 -30.22
CA GLU A 98 32.98 -16.72 -30.41
C GLU A 98 32.01 -17.31 -31.46
N THR A 99 31.95 -16.73 -32.66
CA THR A 99 31.50 -17.51 -33.84
C THR A 99 32.74 -18.14 -34.50
N PRO A 100 32.90 -19.47 -34.51
CA PRO A 100 33.94 -20.08 -35.30
C PRO A 100 33.56 -19.90 -36.77
N PHE A 101 34.33 -19.08 -37.48
CA PHE A 101 34.32 -19.09 -38.94
C PHE A 101 34.92 -20.43 -39.39
N ASP A 102 34.07 -21.40 -39.71
CA ASP A 102 34.49 -22.59 -40.46
C ASP A 102 34.92 -22.15 -41.87
N LYS A 103 36.18 -22.49 -42.21
CA LYS A 103 36.79 -22.40 -43.54
C LYS A 103 36.73 -23.74 -44.24
#